data_AF-A0A1W9GAR3-F1
#
_entry.id   AF-A0A1W9GAR3-F1
#
_cell.length_a   1.000
_cell.length_b   1.000
_cell.length_c   1.000
_cell.angle_alpha   90.00
_cell.angle_beta   90.00
_cell.angle_gamma   90.00
#
_symmetry.space_group_name_H-M   'P 1'
#
loop_
_entity.id
_entity.type
_entity.pdbx_description
1 polymer ?
#
loop_
_entity_poly.entity_id
_entity_poly.type
_entity_poly.pdbx_seq_one_letter_code
_entity_poly.pdbx_strand_id
1 'polypeptide(L)'
;MTSLPSRSAIVESAAKLIGARTITSQGKRIAYDCAGVTRAIFLEHGIDVYRGAFHDPKGNGVRLIHNYVRRHGTVHQGPNVGPGDLVFFDNTWDFNGDGKLNDPLTHVGVVERLEPDGTVIFISRVAHAVERYRMNLTQPHVHKTAQGRVLNDYIRRKLSTDPGRTARLTGELFSFYGNLLDPQQHVSTKETLAEPSDLERTSLSLSSGVSEQ
;
A
#
# COMPACT_ATOMS: atom_id res chain seq x y z
N MET A 1 -20.89 1.14 13.25
CA MET A 1 -19.52 1.24 12.69
C MET A 1 -19.04 -0.20 12.50
N THR A 2 -18.91 -0.68 11.26
CA THR A 2 -18.30 -1.98 10.99
C THR A 2 -16.81 -1.87 11.30
N SER A 3 -16.28 -2.73 12.17
CA SER A 3 -14.84 -2.81 12.44
C SER A 3 -14.09 -3.12 11.14
N LEU A 4 -12.86 -2.59 11.00
CA LEU A 4 -11.98 -2.98 9.89
C LEU A 4 -11.74 -4.50 9.94
N PRO A 5 -11.61 -5.18 8.78
CA PRO A 5 -11.28 -6.59 8.74
C PRO A 5 -9.88 -6.83 9.31
N SER A 6 -9.66 -8.02 9.88
CA SER A 6 -8.31 -8.40 10.29
C SER A 6 -7.40 -8.57 9.06
N ARG A 7 -6.11 -8.33 9.24
CA ARG A 7 -5.07 -8.62 8.24
C ARG A 7 -5.14 -10.06 7.73
N SER A 8 -5.37 -11.02 8.63
CA SER A 8 -5.51 -12.44 8.28
C SER A 8 -6.72 -12.71 7.37
N ALA A 9 -7.85 -12.04 7.59
CA ALA A 9 -9.05 -12.21 6.77
C ALA A 9 -8.83 -11.71 5.34
N ILE A 10 -8.12 -10.57 5.17
CA ILE A 10 -7.72 -10.07 3.85
C ILE A 10 -6.81 -11.07 3.13
N VAL A 11 -5.82 -11.61 3.82
CA VAL A 11 -4.88 -12.60 3.24
C VAL A 11 -5.58 -13.91 2.89
N GLU A 12 -6.50 -14.39 3.72
CA GLU A 12 -7.26 -15.60 3.43
C GLU A 12 -8.11 -15.45 2.16
N SER A 13 -8.81 -14.31 2.03
CA SER A 13 -9.54 -13.96 0.79
C SER A 13 -8.63 -13.90 -0.43
N ALA A 14 -7.44 -13.31 -0.29
CA ALA A 14 -6.46 -13.28 -1.38
C ALA A 14 -6.01 -14.69 -1.78
N ALA A 15 -5.71 -15.55 -0.80
CA ALA A 15 -5.26 -16.91 -1.03
C ALA A 15 -6.33 -17.79 -1.71
N LYS A 16 -7.61 -17.59 -1.42
CA LYS A 16 -8.74 -18.29 -2.08
C LYS A 16 -8.83 -18.01 -3.58
N LEU A 17 -8.29 -16.88 -4.05
CA LEU A 17 -8.29 -16.52 -5.47
C LEU A 17 -7.12 -17.11 -6.26
N ILE A 18 -6.13 -17.73 -5.61
CA ILE A 18 -5.01 -18.36 -6.32
C ILE A 18 -5.53 -19.45 -7.26
N GLY A 19 -5.10 -19.38 -8.52
CA GLY A 19 -5.56 -20.30 -9.58
C GLY A 19 -6.97 -20.03 -10.11
N ALA A 20 -7.72 -19.08 -9.53
CA ALA A 20 -9.01 -18.66 -10.07
C ALA A 20 -8.83 -18.05 -11.47
N ARG A 21 -9.77 -18.35 -12.38
CA ARG A 21 -9.79 -17.82 -13.76
C ARG A 21 -10.87 -16.78 -14.00
N THR A 22 -11.79 -16.66 -13.05
CA THR A 22 -12.92 -15.73 -13.04
C THR A 22 -13.11 -15.24 -11.61
N ILE A 23 -13.63 -14.03 -11.48
CA ILE A 23 -13.85 -13.40 -10.18
C ILE A 23 -15.24 -12.78 -10.19
N THR A 24 -16.00 -13.05 -9.14
CA THR A 24 -17.34 -12.52 -8.93
C THR A 24 -17.45 -11.93 -7.54
N SER A 25 -18.30 -10.92 -7.39
CA SER A 25 -18.70 -10.39 -6.09
C SER A 25 -20.20 -10.10 -6.13
N GLN A 26 -20.94 -10.63 -5.16
CA GLN A 26 -22.40 -10.50 -5.08
C GLN A 26 -23.12 -10.87 -6.41
N GLY A 27 -22.68 -11.96 -7.05
CA GLY A 27 -23.25 -12.44 -8.31
C GLY A 27 -22.85 -11.63 -9.56
N LYS A 28 -22.09 -10.54 -9.43
CA LYS A 28 -21.60 -9.75 -10.56
C LYS A 28 -20.16 -10.10 -10.90
N ARG A 29 -19.85 -10.16 -12.19
CA ARG A 29 -18.48 -10.39 -12.67
C ARG A 29 -17.61 -9.15 -12.41
N ILE A 30 -16.41 -9.37 -11.90
CA ILE A 30 -15.38 -8.35 -11.74
C ILE A 30 -14.36 -8.49 -12.87
N ALA A 31 -13.73 -7.38 -13.25
CA ALA A 31 -12.61 -7.38 -14.19
C ALA A 31 -11.53 -8.37 -13.71
N TYR A 32 -11.09 -9.25 -14.60
CA TYR A 32 -10.05 -10.23 -14.29
C TYR A 32 -8.68 -9.63 -14.62
N ASP A 33 -8.27 -8.65 -13.81
CA ASP A 33 -6.96 -7.99 -13.85
C ASP A 33 -6.42 -7.81 -12.40
N CYS A 34 -5.22 -7.24 -12.23
CA CYS A 34 -4.63 -7.05 -10.90
C CYS A 34 -5.51 -6.18 -9.98
N ALA A 35 -6.09 -5.10 -10.51
CA ALA A 35 -6.92 -4.19 -9.73
C ALA A 35 -8.28 -4.81 -9.37
N GLY A 36 -8.88 -5.57 -10.29
CA GLY A 36 -10.13 -6.29 -10.06
C GLY A 36 -9.98 -7.42 -9.04
N VAL A 37 -8.85 -8.15 -9.05
CA VAL A 37 -8.51 -9.13 -8.00
C VAL A 37 -8.44 -8.43 -6.64
N THR A 38 -7.66 -7.36 -6.54
CA THR A 38 -7.56 -6.57 -5.29
C THR A 38 -8.93 -6.05 -4.86
N ARG A 39 -9.73 -5.49 -5.77
CA ARG A 39 -11.07 -5.00 -5.45
C ARG A 39 -11.98 -6.11 -4.93
N ALA A 40 -11.95 -7.29 -5.54
CA ALA A 40 -12.77 -8.42 -5.11
C ALA A 40 -12.44 -8.87 -3.68
N ILE A 41 -11.16 -8.92 -3.34
CA ILE A 41 -10.69 -9.24 -1.98
C ILE A 41 -11.30 -8.27 -0.98
N PHE A 42 -11.17 -6.96 -1.20
CA PHE A 42 -11.69 -5.95 -0.26
C PHE A 42 -13.22 -5.86 -0.23
N LEU A 43 -13.89 -6.13 -1.36
CA LEU A 43 -15.36 -6.20 -1.43
C LEU A 43 -15.94 -7.32 -0.56
N GLU A 44 -15.24 -8.46 -0.43
CA GLU A 44 -15.64 -9.55 0.49
C GLU A 44 -15.74 -9.07 1.94
N HIS A 45 -14.97 -8.03 2.29
CA HIS A 45 -14.93 -7.40 3.61
C HIS A 45 -15.70 -6.07 3.68
N GLY A 46 -16.57 -5.79 2.69
CA GLY A 46 -17.40 -4.58 2.66
C GLY A 46 -16.66 -3.29 2.29
N ILE A 47 -15.41 -3.38 1.82
CA ILE A 47 -14.60 -2.23 1.41
C ILE A 47 -14.56 -2.17 -0.12
N ASP A 48 -15.29 -1.22 -0.71
CA ASP A 48 -15.11 -0.92 -2.13
C ASP A 48 -13.97 0.08 -2.32
N VAL A 49 -12.78 -0.42 -2.67
CA VAL A 49 -11.58 0.38 -2.96
C VAL A 49 -11.70 1.25 -4.21
N TYR A 50 -12.81 1.17 -4.97
CA TYR A 50 -13.13 2.11 -6.04
C TYR A 50 -14.13 3.19 -5.59
N ARG A 51 -14.65 3.13 -4.36
CA ARG A 51 -15.67 4.07 -3.87
C ARG A 51 -15.17 5.50 -3.89
N GLY A 52 -16.02 6.42 -4.37
CA GLY A 52 -15.70 7.84 -4.46
C GLY A 52 -14.60 8.15 -5.48
N ALA A 53 -14.33 7.24 -6.41
CA ALA A 53 -13.62 7.56 -7.63
C ALA A 53 -14.51 8.46 -8.49
N PHE A 54 -14.03 9.65 -8.83
CA PHE A 54 -14.57 10.38 -9.98
C PHE A 54 -14.23 9.57 -11.22
N HIS A 55 -15.12 9.55 -12.22
CA HIS A 55 -14.81 8.96 -13.51
C HIS A 55 -13.56 9.65 -14.08
N ASP A 56 -12.40 9.01 -13.93
CA ASP A 56 -11.20 9.31 -14.70
C ASP A 56 -11.26 8.41 -15.94
N PRO A 57 -11.79 8.91 -17.08
CA PRO A 57 -11.89 8.11 -18.30
C PRO A 57 -10.53 7.65 -18.83
N LYS A 58 -9.42 8.18 -18.28
CA LYS A 58 -8.03 7.81 -18.60
C LYS A 58 -7.32 7.10 -17.43
N GLY A 59 -8.05 6.75 -16.36
CA GLY A 59 -7.49 6.14 -15.16
C GLY A 59 -7.60 4.61 -15.19
N ASN A 60 -6.51 3.91 -14.85
CA ASN A 60 -6.57 2.47 -14.64
C ASN A 60 -7.09 2.14 -13.22
N GLY A 61 -7.52 0.89 -13.01
CA GLY A 61 -8.04 0.44 -11.71
C GLY A 61 -7.03 0.58 -10.56
N VAL A 62 -5.73 0.46 -10.84
CA VAL A 62 -4.66 0.62 -9.85
C VAL A 62 -4.65 2.04 -9.30
N ARG A 63 -4.83 3.05 -10.15
CA ARG A 63 -4.94 4.46 -9.74
C ARG A 63 -6.16 4.73 -8.87
N LEU A 64 -7.29 4.05 -9.15
CA LEU A 64 -8.47 4.14 -8.29
C LEU A 64 -8.19 3.61 -6.88
N ILE A 65 -7.53 2.45 -6.78
CA ILE A 65 -7.15 1.84 -5.50
C ILE A 65 -6.18 2.75 -4.76
N HIS A 66 -5.13 3.24 -5.42
CA HIS A 66 -4.17 4.15 -4.83
C HIS A 66 -4.85 5.43 -4.28
N ASN A 67 -5.76 6.03 -5.03
CA ASN A 67 -6.50 7.21 -4.59
C ASN A 67 -7.38 6.91 -3.36
N TYR A 68 -7.93 5.70 -3.28
CA TYR A 68 -8.66 5.24 -2.10
C TYR A 68 -7.72 5.10 -0.89
N VAL A 69 -6.58 4.43 -1.05
CA VAL A 69 -5.56 4.27 0.00
C VAL A 69 -5.08 5.62 0.50
N ARG A 70 -4.79 6.59 -0.38
CA ARG A 70 -4.35 7.93 0.03
C ARG A 70 -5.39 8.68 0.86
N ARG A 71 -6.68 8.39 0.68
CA ARG A 71 -7.76 9.06 1.41
C ARG A 71 -8.13 8.36 2.72
N HIS A 72 -7.97 7.03 2.78
CA HIS A 72 -8.51 6.21 3.86
C HIS A 72 -7.45 5.40 4.63
N GLY A 73 -6.19 5.49 4.22
CA GLY A 73 -5.08 4.73 4.78
C GLY A 73 -3.77 5.49 4.66
N THR A 74 -2.66 4.78 4.55
CA THR A 74 -1.32 5.38 4.44
C THR A 74 -0.55 4.79 3.27
N VAL A 75 0.25 5.61 2.60
CA VAL A 75 1.20 5.17 1.56
C VAL A 75 2.62 5.38 2.10
N HIS A 76 3.49 4.38 1.95
CA HIS A 76 4.87 4.46 2.42
C HIS A 76 5.82 3.59 1.60
N GLN A 77 7.11 3.87 1.68
CA GLN A 77 8.19 3.03 1.13
C GLN A 77 9.02 2.36 2.23
N GLY A 78 8.73 2.67 3.50
CA GLY A 78 9.48 2.17 4.66
C GLY A 78 9.22 0.69 4.98
N PRO A 79 10.01 0.09 5.89
CA PRO A 79 10.04 -1.34 6.15
C PRO A 79 8.80 -1.89 6.86
N ASN A 80 7.88 -1.02 7.28
CA ASN A 80 6.68 -1.36 8.06
C ASN A 80 5.57 -1.96 7.18
N VAL A 81 5.91 -2.86 6.25
CA VAL A 81 4.95 -3.61 5.45
C VAL A 81 4.54 -4.87 6.20
N GLY A 82 3.24 -5.19 6.19
CA GLY A 82 2.69 -6.37 6.81
C GLY A 82 1.67 -7.11 5.94
N PRO A 83 1.25 -8.32 6.37
CA PRO A 83 0.16 -9.05 5.73
C PRO A 83 -1.10 -8.18 5.57
N GLY A 84 -1.74 -8.27 4.40
CA GLY A 84 -2.93 -7.51 4.03
C GLY A 84 -2.66 -6.11 3.47
N ASP A 85 -1.42 -5.60 3.54
CA ASP A 85 -1.06 -4.36 2.86
C ASP A 85 -1.06 -4.56 1.34
N LEU A 86 -1.13 -3.46 0.61
CA LEU A 86 -1.02 -3.41 -0.83
C LEU A 86 0.41 -3.09 -1.23
N VAL A 87 0.88 -3.70 -2.32
CA VAL A 87 2.15 -3.36 -2.97
C VAL A 87 1.87 -2.83 -4.37
N PHE A 88 2.45 -1.68 -4.71
CA PHE A 88 2.27 -1.00 -5.98
C PHE A 88 3.55 -1.00 -6.81
N PHE A 89 3.38 -1.10 -8.13
CA PHE A 89 4.47 -1.08 -9.09
C PHE A 89 4.18 -0.12 -10.24
N ASP A 90 5.26 0.44 -10.75
CA ASP A 90 5.27 1.32 -11.92
C ASP A 90 5.85 0.55 -13.12
N ASN A 91 5.54 1.02 -14.33
CA ASN A 91 6.16 0.61 -15.59
C ASN A 91 6.07 -0.90 -15.91
N THR A 92 5.12 -1.63 -15.34
CA THR A 92 4.93 -3.07 -15.59
C THR A 92 4.33 -3.39 -16.96
N TRP A 93 3.80 -2.37 -17.63
CA TRP A 93 3.40 -2.36 -19.04
C TRP A 93 3.31 -0.90 -19.51
N ASP A 94 3.37 -0.70 -20.83
CA ASP A 94 3.27 0.62 -21.47
C ASP A 94 1.80 1.06 -21.50
N PHE A 95 1.39 1.84 -20.49
CA PHE A 95 0.00 2.26 -20.29
C PHE A 95 -0.40 3.36 -21.28
N ASN A 96 0.51 4.29 -21.55
CA ASN A 96 0.25 5.44 -22.40
C ASN A 96 0.57 5.21 -23.89
N GLY A 97 1.30 4.14 -24.22
CA GLY A 97 1.61 3.73 -25.59
C GLY A 97 2.79 4.46 -26.23
N ASP A 98 3.63 5.16 -25.46
CA ASP A 98 4.79 5.92 -25.96
C ASP A 98 6.09 5.11 -25.96
N GLY A 99 6.05 3.86 -25.50
CA GLY A 99 7.17 2.93 -25.47
C GLY A 99 8.23 3.22 -24.40
N LYS A 100 7.96 4.13 -23.44
CA LYS A 100 8.90 4.48 -22.36
C LYS A 100 8.50 3.85 -21.03
N LEU A 101 9.44 3.85 -20.09
CA LEU A 101 9.18 3.49 -18.69
C LEU A 101 8.84 4.75 -17.89
N ASN A 102 7.67 5.33 -18.17
CA ASN A 102 7.16 6.55 -17.53
C ASN A 102 5.68 6.43 -17.10
N ASP A 103 5.21 5.20 -16.88
CA ASP A 103 3.84 4.90 -16.48
C ASP A 103 3.78 4.56 -14.99
N PRO A 104 3.33 5.47 -14.12
CA PRO A 104 3.11 5.17 -12.72
C PRO A 104 1.85 4.33 -12.54
N LEU A 105 1.78 3.59 -11.42
CA LEU A 105 0.58 2.89 -10.96
C LEU A 105 0.06 1.89 -12.00
N THR A 106 0.93 1.02 -12.52
CA THR A 106 0.56 0.05 -13.56
C THR A 106 0.22 -1.32 -12.99
N HIS A 107 0.56 -1.60 -11.72
CA HIS A 107 0.22 -2.85 -11.06
C HIS A 107 0.01 -2.71 -9.55
N VAL A 108 -0.78 -3.60 -8.98
CA VAL A 108 -1.00 -3.73 -7.54
C VAL A 108 -1.07 -5.21 -7.14
N GLY A 109 -0.74 -5.54 -5.89
CA GLY A 109 -0.96 -6.84 -5.28
C GLY A 109 -1.25 -6.72 -3.79
N VAL A 110 -1.66 -7.83 -3.16
CA VAL A 110 -1.90 -7.93 -1.71
C VAL A 110 -0.76 -8.71 -1.06
N VAL A 111 -0.09 -8.13 -0.07
CA VAL A 111 0.98 -8.76 0.69
C VAL A 111 0.41 -9.92 1.50
N GLU A 112 0.94 -11.12 1.29
CA GLU A 112 0.57 -12.32 2.04
C GLU A 112 1.45 -12.47 3.29
N ARG A 113 2.77 -12.37 3.13
CA ARG A 113 3.75 -12.52 4.22
C ARG A 113 5.12 -11.95 3.85
N LEU A 114 5.99 -11.85 4.86
CA LEU A 114 7.42 -11.59 4.68
C LEU A 114 8.21 -12.85 5.03
N GLU A 115 9.27 -13.12 4.26
CA GLU A 115 10.27 -14.13 4.59
C GLU A 115 11.37 -13.54 5.48
N PRO A 116 12.15 -14.37 6.21
CA PRO A 116 13.16 -13.89 7.16
C PRO A 116 14.25 -12.98 6.56
N ASP A 117 14.49 -13.07 5.25
CA ASP A 117 15.47 -12.25 4.53
C ASP A 117 14.87 -10.95 3.96
N GLY A 118 13.64 -10.60 4.34
CA GLY A 118 12.94 -9.42 3.85
C GLY A 118 12.25 -9.62 2.49
N THR A 119 12.23 -10.83 1.92
CA THR A 119 11.45 -11.09 0.70
C THR A 119 9.96 -10.99 1.00
N VAL A 120 9.27 -10.08 0.32
CA VAL A 120 7.83 -9.93 0.37
C VAL A 120 7.19 -10.94 -0.57
N ILE A 121 6.27 -11.74 -0.03
CA ILE A 121 5.39 -12.61 -0.79
C ILE A 121 4.06 -11.91 -0.92
N PHE A 122 3.61 -11.69 -2.15
CA PHE A 122 2.33 -11.04 -2.43
C PHE A 122 1.52 -11.84 -3.45
N ILE A 123 0.21 -11.71 -3.38
CA ILE A 123 -0.73 -12.32 -4.31
C ILE A 123 -1.23 -11.23 -5.25
N SER A 124 -1.15 -11.50 -6.54
CA SER A 124 -1.74 -10.65 -7.57
C SER A 124 -2.09 -11.48 -8.78
N ARG A 125 -2.62 -10.83 -9.82
CA ARG A 125 -2.72 -11.40 -11.15
C ARG A 125 -1.74 -10.75 -12.09
N VAL A 126 -0.65 -11.45 -12.40
CA VAL A 126 0.30 -11.08 -13.46
C VAL A 126 -0.01 -11.92 -14.69
N ALA A 127 0.00 -11.28 -15.87
CA ALA A 127 -0.34 -11.91 -17.15
C ALA A 127 -1.71 -12.63 -17.14
N HIS A 128 -1.75 -13.94 -16.90
CA HIS A 128 -2.94 -14.77 -17.09
C HIS A 128 -3.48 -15.43 -15.81
N ALA A 129 -2.73 -15.40 -14.70
CA ALA A 129 -3.06 -16.18 -13.51
C ALA A 129 -2.95 -15.35 -12.23
N VAL A 130 -3.78 -15.71 -11.24
CA VAL A 130 -3.64 -15.23 -9.85
C VAL A 130 -2.68 -16.17 -9.12
N GLU A 131 -1.53 -15.66 -8.69
CA GLU A 131 -0.45 -16.47 -8.09
C GLU A 131 0.29 -15.69 -6.99
N ARG A 132 1.24 -16.37 -6.34
CA ARG A 132 2.19 -15.78 -5.40
C ARG A 132 3.44 -15.32 -6.13
N TYR A 133 3.83 -14.08 -5.88
CA TYR A 133 5.01 -13.44 -6.41
C TYR A 133 5.92 -12.98 -5.28
N ARG A 134 7.21 -12.89 -5.60
CA ARG A 134 8.30 -12.52 -4.69
C ARG A 134 8.85 -11.16 -5.07
N MET A 135 9.20 -10.38 -4.05
CA MET A 135 9.91 -9.12 -4.20
C MET A 135 10.91 -8.96 -3.06
N ASN A 136 12.17 -8.72 -3.40
CA ASN A 136 13.21 -8.43 -2.42
C ASN A 136 13.91 -7.13 -2.81
N LEU A 137 13.73 -6.10 -1.98
CA LEU A 137 14.27 -4.76 -2.19
C LEU A 137 15.74 -4.61 -1.79
N THR A 138 16.32 -5.59 -1.09
CA THR A 138 17.77 -5.59 -0.78
C THR A 138 18.60 -6.01 -1.99
N GLN A 139 18.00 -6.80 -2.90
CA GLN A 139 18.62 -7.26 -4.14
C GLN A 139 17.65 -7.09 -5.33
N PRO A 140 17.25 -5.86 -5.67
CA PRO A 140 16.13 -5.59 -6.58
C PRO A 140 16.36 -6.11 -8.00
N HIS A 141 17.61 -6.10 -8.47
CA HIS A 141 18.00 -6.55 -9.80
C HIS A 141 18.27 -8.07 -9.91
N VAL A 142 18.10 -8.82 -8.80
CA VAL A 142 18.39 -10.26 -8.76
C VAL A 142 17.10 -11.05 -8.85
N HIS A 143 16.88 -11.75 -9.97
CA HIS A 143 15.77 -12.70 -10.10
C HIS A 143 15.94 -13.89 -9.16
N LYS A 144 17.13 -14.50 -9.19
CA LYS A 144 17.43 -15.77 -8.52
C LYS A 144 18.87 -15.76 -8.00
N THR A 145 19.04 -16.22 -6.76
CA THR A 145 20.36 -16.43 -6.11
C THR A 145 21.17 -17.52 -6.82
N ALA A 146 22.47 -17.59 -6.53
CA ALA A 146 23.34 -18.66 -7.03
C ALA A 146 22.86 -20.05 -6.60
N GLN A 147 22.21 -20.16 -5.44
CA GLN A 147 21.65 -21.40 -4.89
C GLN A 147 20.25 -21.73 -5.45
N GLY A 148 19.74 -20.94 -6.40
CA GLY A 148 18.50 -21.22 -7.11
C GLY A 148 17.23 -20.65 -6.46
N ARG A 149 17.32 -20.00 -5.29
CA ARG A 149 16.19 -19.32 -4.64
C ARG A 149 15.79 -18.06 -5.41
N VAL A 150 14.52 -17.94 -5.75
CA VAL A 150 13.95 -16.76 -6.41
C VAL A 150 13.76 -15.63 -5.39
N LEU A 151 14.23 -14.44 -5.71
CA LEU A 151 14.09 -13.23 -4.89
C LEU A 151 13.08 -12.25 -5.47
N ASN A 152 13.08 -12.10 -6.81
CA ASN A 152 12.17 -11.21 -7.52
C ASN A 152 11.57 -11.92 -8.72
N ASP A 153 10.25 -11.99 -8.80
CA ASP A 153 9.56 -12.53 -9.98
C ASP A 153 9.52 -11.52 -11.13
N TYR A 154 9.35 -12.02 -12.36
CA TYR A 154 9.10 -11.15 -13.51
C TYR A 154 7.66 -10.65 -13.48
N ILE A 155 7.49 -9.32 -13.45
CA ILE A 155 6.17 -8.68 -13.46
C ILE A 155 5.87 -7.98 -14.79
N ARG A 156 6.91 -7.65 -15.56
CA ARG A 156 6.81 -7.07 -16.89
C ARG A 156 7.20 -8.08 -17.98
N ARG A 157 6.35 -8.16 -19.02
CA ARG A 157 6.64 -8.95 -20.23
C ARG A 157 7.86 -8.38 -20.97
N LYS A 158 8.72 -9.24 -21.49
CA LYS A 158 9.78 -8.82 -22.43
C LYS A 158 9.16 -8.52 -23.79
N LEU A 159 9.44 -7.35 -24.34
CA LEU A 159 9.16 -7.00 -25.73
C LEU A 159 10.43 -7.17 -26.57
N SER A 160 10.28 -7.44 -27.86
CA SER A 160 11.41 -7.54 -28.79
C SER A 160 12.15 -6.22 -28.97
N THR A 161 11.45 -5.10 -28.74
CA THR A 161 11.97 -3.74 -28.80
C THR A 161 12.62 -3.28 -27.51
N ASP A 162 12.52 -4.06 -26.42
CA ASP A 162 13.12 -3.68 -25.15
C ASP A 162 14.65 -3.68 -25.24
N PRO A 163 15.32 -2.61 -24.78
CA PRO A 163 16.74 -2.65 -24.50
C PRO A 163 17.13 -3.83 -23.58
N GLY A 164 18.36 -4.31 -23.71
CA GLY A 164 18.83 -5.52 -22.98
C GLY A 164 18.78 -5.40 -21.45
N ARG A 165 18.73 -4.19 -20.90
CA ARG A 165 18.70 -3.90 -19.45
C ARG A 165 17.38 -3.28 -18.96
N THR A 166 16.30 -3.39 -19.74
CA THR A 166 14.98 -2.90 -19.33
C THR A 166 14.55 -3.58 -18.03
N ALA A 167 14.16 -2.78 -17.03
CA ALA A 167 13.68 -3.25 -15.74
C ALA A 167 12.41 -4.10 -15.91
N ARG A 168 12.37 -5.26 -15.25
CA ARG A 168 11.28 -6.24 -15.41
C ARG A 168 10.93 -7.02 -14.15
N LEU A 169 11.78 -6.95 -13.14
CA LEU A 169 11.59 -7.65 -11.88
C LEU A 169 10.74 -6.81 -10.94
N THR A 170 10.01 -7.48 -10.05
CA THR A 170 9.22 -6.84 -8.99
C THR A 170 10.03 -5.83 -8.18
N GLY A 171 11.25 -6.20 -7.74
CA GLY A 171 12.12 -5.32 -6.97
C GLY A 171 12.63 -4.09 -7.73
N GLU A 172 12.74 -4.16 -9.07
CA GLU A 172 13.14 -3.02 -9.90
C GLU A 172 12.00 -2.04 -10.15
N LEU A 173 10.77 -2.55 -10.16
CA LEU A 173 9.57 -1.82 -10.55
C LEU A 173 8.69 -1.43 -9.35
N PHE A 174 9.15 -1.71 -8.14
CA PHE A 174 8.47 -1.32 -6.91
C PHE A 174 8.33 0.21 -6.82
N SER A 175 7.14 0.65 -6.41
CA SER A 175 6.86 2.07 -6.17
C SER A 175 6.68 2.34 -4.67
N PHE A 176 5.66 1.76 -4.05
CA PHE A 176 5.33 1.95 -2.63
C PHE A 176 4.36 0.88 -2.13
N TYR A 177 4.18 0.83 -0.81
CA TYR A 177 3.13 0.09 -0.13
C TYR A 177 1.95 0.97 0.24
N GLY A 178 0.79 0.34 0.42
CA GLY A 178 -0.44 0.96 0.90
C GLY A 178 -1.06 0.16 2.04
N ASN A 179 -1.40 0.82 3.14
CA ASN A 179 -2.01 0.20 4.31
C ASN A 179 -3.40 0.80 4.54
N LEU A 180 -4.42 -0.05 4.58
CA LEU A 180 -5.83 0.32 4.81
C LEU A 180 -6.36 -0.17 6.16
N LEU A 181 -5.54 -0.88 6.93
CA LEU A 181 -5.98 -1.75 8.02
C LEU A 181 -5.56 -1.23 9.40
N ASP A 182 -4.59 -0.32 9.45
CA ASP A 182 -4.22 0.36 10.69
C ASP A 182 -5.06 1.63 10.88
N PRO A 183 -5.56 1.91 12.09
CA PRO A 183 -6.22 3.18 12.39
C PRO A 183 -5.27 4.33 12.08
N GLN A 184 -5.69 5.28 11.23
CA GLN A 184 -4.99 6.56 11.16
C GLN A 184 -5.03 7.17 12.57
N GLN A 185 -3.87 7.37 13.19
CA GLN A 185 -3.80 8.31 14.30
C GLN A 185 -4.11 9.69 13.70
N HIS A 186 -5.37 10.11 13.83
CA HIS A 186 -5.68 11.52 13.73
C HIS A 186 -4.82 12.21 14.78
N VAL A 187 -3.76 12.89 14.35
CA VAL A 187 -3.11 13.92 15.16
C VAL A 187 -4.18 14.98 15.36
N SER A 188 -4.91 14.85 16.46
CA SER A 188 -5.71 15.93 17.01
C SER A 188 -4.69 16.93 17.54
N THR A 189 -4.29 17.88 16.71
CA THR A 189 -3.76 19.15 17.20
C THR A 189 -4.89 19.82 17.98
N LYS A 190 -5.04 19.45 19.26
CA LYS A 190 -5.71 20.29 20.23
C LYS A 190 -4.81 21.50 20.44
N GLU A 191 -5.29 22.62 19.91
CA GLU A 191 -4.88 23.96 20.29
C GLU A 191 -4.66 24.03 21.79
N THR A 192 -3.43 24.35 22.20
CA THR A 192 -3.15 24.80 23.56
C THR A 192 -3.64 26.23 23.67
N LEU A 193 -4.88 26.39 24.12
CA LEU A 193 -5.35 27.61 24.77
C LEU A 193 -5.01 27.47 26.26
N ALA A 194 -3.85 27.99 26.66
CA ALA A 194 -3.56 28.37 28.05
C ALA A 194 -4.00 29.85 28.18
N GLU A 195 -4.92 30.20 29.06
CA GLU A 195 -4.80 30.56 30.48
C GLU A 195 -6.21 31.09 30.93
N PRO A 196 -6.53 31.40 32.20
CA PRO A 196 -5.71 31.44 33.42
C PRO A 196 -6.35 30.79 34.66
N SER A 197 -5.57 30.63 35.74
CA SER A 197 -6.15 30.78 37.09
C SER A 197 -5.15 31.36 38.09
N ASP A 198 -5.40 32.59 38.48
CA ASP A 198 -4.97 33.19 39.74
C ASP A 198 -5.30 32.27 40.92
N LEU A 199 -4.31 31.97 41.75
CA LEU A 199 -4.42 31.76 43.21
C LEU A 199 -3.04 31.37 43.77
N GLU A 200 -2.22 32.35 44.12
CA GLU A 200 -1.31 32.21 45.27
C GLU A 200 -1.29 33.52 46.08
N ARG A 201 -2.04 33.51 47.18
CA ARG A 201 -1.86 34.39 48.34
C ARG A 201 -1.64 33.51 49.55
N THR A 202 -0.40 33.34 49.99
CA THR A 202 0.03 33.27 51.40
C THR A 202 1.56 33.24 51.37
N SER A 203 2.25 34.34 51.68
CA SER A 203 2.58 34.87 53.01
C SER A 203 4.07 34.66 53.30
N LEU A 204 4.83 35.74 53.32
CA LEU A 204 6.03 35.86 54.15
C LEU A 204 6.13 37.31 54.61
N SER A 205 5.94 37.46 55.91
CA SER A 205 5.98 38.71 56.64
C SER A 205 7.41 39.05 57.08
N LEU A 206 7.67 40.37 57.14
CA LEU A 206 8.57 41.10 58.05
C LEU A 206 10.08 41.12 57.76
N SER A 207 10.57 42.30 57.37
CA SER A 207 11.40 43.10 58.29
C SER A 207 11.38 44.59 57.93
N SER A 208 11.25 45.41 58.97
CA SER A 208 11.64 46.83 59.15
C SER A 208 12.79 47.28 58.24
N GLY A 209 12.85 48.49 57.67
CA GLY A 209 12.47 49.81 58.15
C GLY A 209 13.71 50.73 58.04
N VAL A 210 13.53 51.98 57.59
CA VAL A 210 14.27 53.22 57.94
C VAL A 210 13.97 54.32 56.90
N SER A 211 13.61 55.48 57.44
CA SER A 211 13.26 56.77 56.80
C SER A 211 14.45 57.52 56.16
N GLU A 212 14.06 58.41 55.24
CA GLU A 212 14.56 59.80 55.00
C GLU A 212 16.06 60.06 54.79
N GLN A 213 16.40 60.47 53.57
CA GLN A 213 16.64 61.88 53.21
C GLN A 213 16.66 62.06 51.68
#